data_AF-V4MBX6-F1
#
_entry.id   AF-V4MBX6-F1
#
_cell.length_a   1.000
_cell.length_b   1.000
_cell.length_c   1.000
_cell.angle_alpha   90.00
_cell.angle_beta   90.00
_cell.angle_gamma   90.00
#
_symmetry.space_group_name_H-M   'P 1'
#
loop_
_entity.id
_entity.type
_entity.pdbx_description
1 polymer ?
#
loop_
_entity_poly.entity_id
_entity_poly.type
_entity_poly.pdbx_seq_one_letter_code
_entity_poly.pdbx_strand_id
1 'polypeptide(L)'
;VNSNKYPIYVGGNRGRGQIYPDGSKSNNTGYKITIKDASNERQVIDIIPRGLELFVSEGESIKLDQPLTSNPNVGGFGQGDAEIVLQNPLRVQGLLFFLGSVVLAQIFLVLKKTV
;
A
#
# COMPACT_ATOMS: atom_id res chain seq x y z
N VAL A 1 8.20 -6.33 -28.63
CA VAL A 1 7.98 -6.83 -27.25
C VAL A 1 8.29 -8.32 -27.26
N ASN A 2 9.13 -8.80 -26.34
CA ASN A 2 9.56 -10.20 -26.33
C ASN A 2 8.61 -11.05 -25.48
N SER A 3 8.56 -12.36 -25.75
CA SER A 3 7.80 -13.28 -24.90
C SER A 3 8.54 -13.53 -23.60
N ASN A 4 8.15 -12.84 -22.53
CA ASN A 4 8.75 -12.95 -21.21
C ASN A 4 7.72 -12.69 -20.10
N LYS A 5 8.16 -12.89 -18.86
CA LYS A 5 7.46 -12.49 -17.64
C LYS A 5 7.74 -11.03 -17.33
N TYR A 6 6.70 -10.26 -17.02
CA TYR A 6 6.76 -8.82 -16.77
C TYR A 6 6.05 -8.46 -15.46
N PRO A 7 6.58 -7.52 -14.68
CA PRO A 7 5.92 -7.05 -13.47
C PRO A 7 4.76 -6.10 -13.78
N ILE A 8 3.77 -6.09 -12.90
CA ILE A 8 2.63 -5.17 -12.86
C ILE A 8 2.54 -4.63 -11.44
N TYR A 9 2.64 -3.31 -11.30
CA TYR A 9 2.51 -2.63 -10.02
C TYR A 9 1.13 -1.98 -9.95
N VAL A 10 0.40 -2.24 -8.87
CA VAL A 10 -0.92 -1.64 -8.62
C VAL A 10 -0.92 -0.92 -7.28
N GLY A 11 -1.57 0.25 -7.25
CA GLY A 11 -1.79 1.01 -6.03
C GLY A 11 -3.24 1.45 -5.96
N GLY A 12 -3.81 1.45 -4.76
CA GLY A 12 -5.19 1.87 -4.54
C GLY A 12 -5.35 2.60 -3.20
N ASN A 13 -6.12 3.68 -3.21
CA ASN A 13 -6.49 4.43 -2.01
C ASN A 13 -8.00 4.34 -1.74
N ARG A 14 -8.35 4.26 -0.46
CA ARG A 14 -9.74 4.48 0.00
C ARG A 14 -9.73 5.56 1.07
N GLY A 15 -10.58 6.57 0.91
CA GLY A 15 -10.63 7.74 1.80
C GLY A 15 -9.83 8.94 1.27
N ARG A 16 -9.84 10.03 2.05
CA ARG A 16 -9.19 11.30 1.71
C ARG A 16 -7.71 11.27 2.10
N GLY A 17 -6.88 12.03 1.38
CA GLY A 17 -5.48 12.26 1.74
C GLY A 17 -5.32 13.20 2.94
N GLN A 18 -4.17 13.11 3.62
CA GLN A 18 -3.86 13.92 4.80
C GLN A 18 -3.16 15.24 4.47
N ILE A 19 -2.59 15.39 3.26
CA ILE A 19 -1.74 16.51 2.86
C ILE A 19 -2.13 16.94 1.44
N TYR A 20 -2.17 18.26 1.21
CA TYR A 20 -2.38 18.86 -0.10
C TYR A 20 -1.04 19.04 -0.85
N PRO A 21 -1.04 19.20 -2.19
CA PRO A 21 0.20 19.36 -2.97
C PRO A 21 1.09 20.53 -2.56
N ASP A 22 0.54 21.55 -1.91
CA ASP A 22 1.27 22.70 -1.36
C ASP A 22 1.95 22.41 -0.01
N GLY A 23 1.82 21.19 0.51
CA GLY A 23 2.36 20.76 1.79
C GLY A 23 1.46 21.08 2.99
N SER A 24 0.33 21.76 2.79
CA SER A 24 -0.60 22.03 3.88
C SER A 24 -1.34 20.76 4.31
N LYS A 25 -1.56 20.60 5.62
CA LYS A 25 -2.39 19.51 6.15
C LYS A 25 -3.83 19.69 5.67
N SER A 26 -4.52 18.57 5.40
CA SER A 26 -5.94 18.63 5.13
C SER A 26 -6.70 19.19 6.35
N ASN A 27 -7.86 19.82 6.11
CA ASN A 27 -8.73 20.39 7.16
C ASN A 27 -8.13 21.57 7.98
N ASN A 28 -7.45 22.52 7.33
CA ASN A 28 -6.84 23.72 7.95
C ASN A 28 -7.81 24.77 8.58
N THR A 29 -8.96 24.37 9.13
CA THR A 29 -9.87 25.27 9.86
C THR A 29 -10.29 24.62 11.18
N GLY A 30 -9.72 25.05 12.31
CA GLY A 30 -10.21 24.59 13.62
C GLY A 30 -9.75 25.31 14.88
N TYR A 31 -9.66 24.57 15.99
CA TYR A 31 -9.48 25.08 17.35
C TYR A 31 -8.08 25.66 17.53
N LYS A 32 -7.98 26.84 18.17
CA LYS A 32 -6.70 27.43 18.58
C LYS A 32 -6.37 26.95 19.98
N ILE A 33 -5.33 26.13 20.13
CA ILE A 33 -4.77 25.74 21.42
C ILE A 33 -3.58 26.63 21.72
N THR A 34 -3.57 27.22 22.91
CA THR A 34 -2.43 28.02 23.40
C THR A 34 -1.71 27.23 24.47
N ILE A 35 -0.47 26.81 24.17
CA ILE A 35 0.39 26.10 25.10
C ILE A 35 1.34 27.12 25.72
N LYS A 36 1.38 27.17 27.05
CA LYS A 36 2.30 28.02 27.81
C LYS A 36 3.48 27.18 28.26
N ASP A 37 4.69 27.61 27.93
CA ASP A 37 5.91 27.04 28.49
C ASP A 37 6.06 27.49 29.96
N ALA A 38 6.17 26.53 30.88
CA ALA A 38 6.31 26.78 32.31
C ALA A 38 7.65 27.44 32.67
N SER A 39 8.65 27.38 31.79
CA SER A 39 10.02 27.82 32.08
C SER A 39 10.42 29.17 31.47
N ASN A 40 9.79 29.57 30.36
CA ASN A 40 10.17 30.76 29.59
C ASN A 40 9.00 31.72 29.26
N GLU A 41 7.80 31.49 29.83
CA GLU A 41 6.56 32.24 29.54
C GLU A 41 6.19 32.35 28.04
N ARG A 42 6.84 31.57 27.18
CA ARG A 42 6.57 31.56 25.74
C ARG A 42 5.22 30.90 25.49
N GLN A 43 4.40 31.56 24.69
CA GLN A 43 3.13 31.04 24.22
C GLN A 43 3.31 30.50 22.81
N VAL A 44 3.01 29.22 22.64
CA VAL A 44 2.93 28.59 21.32
C VAL A 44 1.46 28.38 21.01
N ILE A 45 1.01 28.98 19.91
CA ILE A 45 -0.36 28.78 19.41
C ILE A 45 -0.29 27.67 18.36
N ASP A 46 -0.98 26.57 18.63
CA ASP A 46 -1.18 25.51 17.67
C ASP A 46 -2.64 25.53 17.17
N ILE A 47 -2.83 25.31 15.87
CA ILE A 47 -4.16 25.32 15.24
C ILE A 47 -4.50 23.88 14.88
N ILE A 48 -5.48 23.32 15.58
CA ILE A 48 -5.95 21.97 15.35
C ILE A 48 -7.14 22.00 14.40
N PRO A 49 -7.08 21.31 13.25
CA PRO A 49 -8.20 21.12 12.33
C PRO A 49 -9.54 20.74 12.97
N ARG A 50 -10.68 21.26 12.48
CA ARG A 50 -12.02 20.76 12.84
C ARG A 50 -12.19 19.32 12.39
N GLY A 51 -12.94 18.55 13.19
CA GLY A 51 -13.24 17.14 12.93
C GLY A 51 -12.27 16.15 13.58
N LEU A 52 -11.30 16.61 14.35
CA LEU A 52 -10.47 15.77 15.21
C LEU A 52 -11.01 15.83 16.64
N GLU A 53 -11.06 14.69 17.31
CA GLU A 53 -11.42 14.60 18.72
C GLU A 53 -10.18 14.92 19.57
N LEU A 54 -10.33 15.77 20.58
CA LEU A 54 -9.23 16.18 21.46
C LEU A 54 -9.04 15.18 22.60
N PHE A 55 -7.80 14.79 22.88
CA PHE A 55 -7.48 13.96 24.05
C PHE A 55 -7.16 14.77 25.30
N VAL A 56 -6.78 16.04 25.13
CA VAL A 56 -6.27 16.88 26.21
C VAL A 56 -7.36 17.79 26.76
N SER A 57 -7.33 17.99 28.07
CA SER A 57 -8.23 18.92 28.78
C SER A 57 -7.53 20.24 29.11
N GLU A 58 -8.30 21.28 29.41
CA GLU A 58 -7.75 22.56 29.85
C GLU A 58 -6.93 22.37 31.15
N GLY A 59 -5.69 22.89 31.18
CA GLY A 59 -4.81 22.84 32.35
C GLY A 59 -3.90 21.60 32.45
N GLU A 60 -3.96 20.68 31.49
CA GLU A 60 -3.11 19.48 31.47
C GLU A 60 -1.67 19.80 31.06
N SER A 61 -0.69 19.17 31.72
CA SER A 61 0.73 19.26 31.33
C SER A 61 1.04 18.23 30.24
N ILE A 62 1.47 18.69 29.06
CA ILE A 62 1.81 17.85 27.91
C ILE A 62 3.33 17.78 27.70
N LYS A 63 3.80 16.67 27.12
CA LYS A 63 5.20 16.52 26.69
C LYS A 63 5.40 17.02 25.26
N LEU A 64 6.64 17.34 24.90
CA LEU A 64 6.99 17.64 23.52
C LEU A 64 6.63 16.44 22.61
N ASP A 65 6.08 16.73 21.43
CA ASP A 65 5.61 15.77 20.42
C ASP A 65 4.46 14.84 20.85
N GLN A 66 3.81 15.12 21.98
CA GLN A 66 2.59 14.41 22.38
C GLN A 66 1.43 14.76 21.42
N PRO A 67 0.73 13.77 20.85
CA PRO A 67 -0.44 14.04 20.01
C PRO A 67 -1.59 14.60 20.85
N LEU A 68 -2.19 15.70 20.38
CA LEU A 68 -3.30 16.38 21.07
C LEU A 68 -4.68 15.87 20.63
N THR A 69 -4.72 15.09 19.54
CA THR A 69 -5.94 14.65 18.88
C THR A 69 -5.94 13.18 18.52
N SER A 70 -7.13 12.59 18.46
CA SER A 70 -7.34 11.29 17.84
C SER A 70 -7.11 11.35 16.33
N ASN A 71 -6.77 10.20 15.74
CA ASN A 71 -6.63 10.05 14.30
C ASN A 71 -7.98 9.63 13.69
N PRO A 72 -8.71 10.53 13.00
CA PRO A 72 -9.99 10.20 12.39
C PRO A 72 -9.85 9.41 11.07
N ASN A 73 -8.63 9.23 10.55
CA ASN A 73 -8.42 8.55 9.29
C ASN A 73 -8.70 7.05 9.42
N VAL A 74 -9.85 6.63 8.88
CA VAL A 74 -10.23 5.22 8.68
C VAL A 74 -9.95 4.72 7.25
N GLY A 75 -9.33 5.57 6.43
CA GLY A 75 -8.87 5.24 5.09
C GLY A 75 -7.45 4.67 5.08
N GLY A 76 -6.95 4.37 3.88
CA GLY A 76 -5.60 3.85 3.70
C GLY A 76 -5.21 3.73 2.23
N PHE A 77 -3.90 3.68 2.01
CA PHE A 77 -3.30 3.37 0.70
C PHE A 77 -2.65 2.00 0.79
N GLY A 78 -2.88 1.17 -0.23
CA GLY A 78 -2.28 -0.15 -0.36
C GLY A 78 -1.60 -0.30 -1.71
N GLN A 79 -0.51 -1.06 -1.72
CA GLN A 79 0.23 -1.44 -2.92
C GLN A 79 0.19 -2.95 -3.08
N GLY A 80 0.20 -3.41 -4.33
CA GLY A 80 0.27 -4.82 -4.67
C GLY A 80 1.09 -5.02 -5.93
N ASP A 81 1.78 -6.15 -5.98
CA ASP A 81 2.59 -6.56 -7.11
C ASP A 81 1.94 -7.79 -7.77
N ALA A 82 1.93 -7.79 -9.09
CA ALA A 82 1.49 -8.91 -9.91
C ALA A 82 2.48 -9.12 -11.05
N GLU A 83 2.37 -10.25 -11.72
CA GLU A 83 3.20 -10.56 -12.88
C GLU A 83 2.33 -11.12 -14.00
N ILE A 84 2.67 -10.78 -15.23
CA ILE A 84 2.03 -11.32 -16.43
C ILE A 84 3.07 -11.97 -17.32
N VAL A 85 2.72 -13.11 -17.92
CA VAL A 85 3.59 -13.76 -18.90
C VAL A 85 3.03 -13.54 -20.30
N LEU A 86 3.78 -12.83 -21.13
CA LEU A 86 3.45 -12.68 -22.54
C LEU A 86 3.89 -13.94 -23.29
N GLN A 87 2.93 -14.80 -23.61
CA GLN A 87 3.16 -16.08 -24.27
C GLN A 87 3.18 -15.96 -25.79
N ASN A 88 4.02 -16.78 -26.44
CA ASN A 88 3.93 -17.04 -27.87
C ASN A 88 3.20 -18.38 -28.07
N PRO A 89 2.04 -18.41 -28.77
CA PRO A 89 1.28 -19.63 -29.02
C PRO A 89 2.11 -20.78 -29.62
N LEU A 90 3.08 -20.48 -30.49
CA LEU A 90 3.95 -21.49 -31.11
C LEU A 90 4.79 -22.25 -30.08
N ARG A 91 5.21 -21.60 -28.98
CA ARG A 91 5.95 -22.27 -27.89
C ARG A 91 5.08 -23.27 -27.16
N VAL A 92 3.80 -22.93 -26.94
CA VAL A 92 2.83 -23.82 -26.28
C VAL A 92 2.48 -24.99 -27.19
N GLN A 93 2.28 -24.75 -28.48
CA GLN A 93 2.04 -25.81 -29.46
C GLN A 93 3.22 -26.79 -29.56
N GLY A 94 4.45 -26.27 -29.63
CA GLY A 94 5.67 -27.08 -29.61
C GLY A 94 5.80 -27.91 -28.33
N LEU A 95 5.47 -27.34 -27.17
CA LEU A 95 5.44 -28.05 -25.89
C LEU A 95 4.43 -29.21 -25.90
N LEU A 96 3.20 -28.99 -26.41
CA LEU A 96 2.17 -30.03 -26.47
C LEU A 96 2.59 -31.20 -27.37
N PHE A 97 3.17 -30.92 -28.55
CA PHE A 97 3.68 -31.96 -29.43
C PHE A 97 4.81 -32.75 -28.77
N PHE A 98 5.75 -32.05 -28.12
CA PHE A 98 6.85 -32.69 -27.40
C PHE A 98 6.33 -33.62 -26.28
N LEU A 99 5.42 -33.16 -25.43
CA LEU A 99 4.81 -33.99 -24.38
C LEU A 99 4.08 -35.20 -24.95
N GLY A 100 3.32 -35.03 -26.05
CA GLY A 100 2.69 -36.14 -26.75
C GLY A 100 3.69 -37.18 -27.25
N SER A 101 4.82 -36.74 -27.81
CA SER A 101 5.89 -37.63 -28.26
C SER A 101 6.54 -38.41 -27.11
N VAL A 102 6.72 -37.77 -25.94
CA VAL A 102 7.28 -38.42 -24.75
C VAL A 102 6.34 -39.50 -24.22
N VAL A 103 5.03 -39.21 -24.13
CA VAL A 103 4.02 -40.19 -23.71
C VAL A 103 4.00 -41.39 -24.66
N LEU A 104 4.01 -41.15 -25.97
CA LEU A 104 4.04 -42.20 -26.98
C LEU A 104 5.32 -43.05 -26.85
N ALA A 105 6.48 -42.44 -26.67
CA ALA A 105 7.73 -43.16 -26.45
C ALA A 105 7.70 -43.99 -25.16
N GLN A 106 7.16 -43.45 -24.07
CA GLN A 106 7.01 -44.16 -22.79
C GLN A 106 6.11 -45.41 -22.95
N ILE A 107 4.99 -45.29 -23.67
CA ILE A 107 4.11 -46.42 -23.97
C ILE A 107 4.88 -47.52 -24.71
N PHE A 108 5.62 -47.17 -25.76
CA PHE A 108 6.40 -48.15 -26.51
C PHE A 108 7.50 -48.81 -25.68
N LEU A 109 8.20 -48.05 -24.83
CA LEU A 109 9.21 -48.61 -23.95
C LEU A 109 8.61 -49.59 -22.94
N VAL A 110 7.43 -49.30 -22.39
CA VAL A 110 6.73 -50.22 -21.47
C VAL A 110 6.27 -51.47 -22.22
N LEU A 111 5.63 -51.33 -23.39
CA LEU A 111 5.22 -52.47 -24.21
C LEU A 111 6.41 -53.34 -24.60
N LYS A 112 7.54 -52.73 -24.97
CA LYS A 112 8.77 -53.45 -25.33
C LYS A 112 9.42 -54.15 -24.13
N LYS A 113 9.21 -53.66 -22.90
CA LYS A 113 9.70 -54.32 -21.69
C LYS A 113 8.84 -55.52 -21.32
N THR A 114 7.54 -55.44 -21.57
CA THR A 114 6.56 -56.48 -21.22
C THR A 114 6.52 -57.63 -22.24
N VAL A 115 7.02 -57.40 -23.47
CA VAL A 115 7.17 -58.40 -24.56
C VAL A 115 8.62 -58.84 -24.72
#